data_AF-A0A1H7VHT6-F1
#
_entry.id   AF-A0A1H7VHT6-F1
#
_cell.length_a   1.000
_cell.length_b   1.000
_cell.length_c   1.000
_cell.angle_alpha   90.00
_cell.angle_beta   90.00
_cell.angle_gamma   90.00
#
_symmetry.space_group_name_H-M   'P 1'
#
loop_
_entity.id
_entity.type
_entity.pdbx_description
1 polymer ?
#
loop_
_entity_poly.entity_id
_entity_poly.type
_entity_poly.pdbx_seq_one_letter_code
_entity_poly.pdbx_strand_id
1 'polypeptide(L)'
;MIVLTRIYILSIVMLFAMTGFSQDAVHNYGNIQIHDDGLVGFHMDIINNGAFNQNKGLVGFYSMDKALTISGGSNPVFYDFEVAVDNHLYVDNTVGILNNANLISGDIITSRVTSEVNINFLNDSFYIGEGDNSKVDGYAAISKKTEFTFPIGQNGSLRPLSIHSVNSNDYAKSAYYFEDPTTPSIFGTSFDTNKKENEFLSVSEYEFWHLEGSVTSKVTLTWDEQSNANLLGDFISDLKVVGWSVADKEWVSLGSTNVEGDFNKGSITSEEFVPNDYEVLTIGGNSDVLETLDNITLDNFYMTPNGDGVNDYLVIDGIENSPNNTLQIFNRYGIMVFSKKNYNNEFDGISNVGGVISKNSGLSSGIYYYIITLNELNIKHQGYLYLTTYQEN
;
A
#
# COMPACT_ATOMS: atom_id res chain seq x y z
N MET A 1 -63.03 77.42 22.93
CA MET A 1 -62.32 76.87 24.10
C MET A 1 -61.58 75.64 23.64
N ILE A 2 -60.26 75.64 23.80
CA ILE A 2 -59.32 74.58 23.40
C ILE A 2 -59.65 73.28 24.14
N VAL A 3 -59.65 72.14 23.44
CA VAL A 3 -59.15 70.87 24.02
C VAL A 3 -58.40 70.12 22.92
N LEU A 4 -57.10 69.89 23.18
CA LEU A 4 -56.23 69.02 22.40
C LEU A 4 -56.68 67.56 22.53
N THR A 5 -56.63 66.82 21.43
CA THR A 5 -56.46 65.36 21.51
C THR A 5 -55.56 64.91 20.36
N ARG A 6 -54.27 64.67 20.67
CA ARG A 6 -53.32 64.05 19.75
C ARG A 6 -53.64 62.56 19.67
N ILE A 7 -54.09 62.10 18.50
CA ILE A 7 -54.19 60.67 18.18
C ILE A 7 -52.89 60.29 17.47
N TYR A 8 -52.11 59.41 18.11
CA TYR A 8 -50.96 58.75 17.49
C TYR A 8 -51.49 57.67 16.54
N ILE A 9 -51.31 57.87 15.24
CA ILE A 9 -51.53 56.81 14.25
C ILE A 9 -50.30 55.90 14.30
N LEU A 10 -50.46 54.73 14.92
CA LEU A 10 -49.47 53.67 14.93
C LEU A 10 -49.56 52.95 13.56
N SER A 11 -48.68 53.31 12.64
CA SER A 11 -48.51 52.59 11.37
C SER A 11 -47.79 51.25 11.65
N ILE A 12 -48.55 50.17 11.82
CA ILE A 12 -48.00 48.81 11.83
C ILE A 12 -47.56 48.48 10.39
N VAL A 13 -46.26 48.53 10.15
CA VAL A 13 -45.62 47.97 8.95
C VAL A 13 -45.51 46.47 9.17
N MET A 14 -46.32 45.70 8.45
CA MET A 14 -46.27 44.25 8.43
C MET A 14 -45.06 43.85 7.56
N LEU A 15 -43.91 43.58 8.18
CA LEU A 15 -42.75 43.00 7.51
C LEU A 15 -43.06 41.51 7.23
N PHE A 16 -43.49 41.19 6.01
CA PHE A 16 -43.50 39.80 5.54
C PHE A 16 -42.05 39.38 5.29
N ALA A 17 -41.47 38.62 6.21
CA ALA A 17 -40.21 37.92 5.97
C ALA A 17 -40.47 36.80 4.96
N MET A 18 -40.07 36.99 3.72
CA MET A 18 -39.97 35.88 2.77
C MET A 18 -38.76 35.05 3.15
N THR A 19 -38.98 33.94 3.87
CA THR A 19 -37.99 32.89 3.99
C THR A 19 -37.96 32.13 2.66
N GLY A 20 -36.99 32.45 1.79
CA GLY A 20 -36.69 31.63 0.64
C GLY A 20 -36.04 30.33 1.10
N PHE A 21 -36.64 29.18 0.79
CA PHE A 21 -35.96 27.90 0.90
C PHE A 21 -34.92 27.86 -0.22
N SER A 22 -33.63 27.84 0.14
CA SER A 22 -32.57 27.52 -0.83
C SER A 22 -32.69 26.06 -1.20
N GLN A 23 -32.41 25.71 -2.45
CA GLN A 23 -32.25 24.31 -2.84
C GLN A 23 -30.86 23.85 -2.41
N ASP A 24 -30.78 22.79 -1.61
CA ASP A 24 -29.52 22.31 -1.02
C ASP A 24 -28.75 21.36 -1.96
N ALA A 25 -29.38 20.90 -3.05
CA ALA A 25 -28.79 19.98 -4.03
C ALA A 25 -29.39 20.18 -5.44
N VAL A 26 -28.63 19.83 -6.48
CA VAL A 26 -29.17 19.69 -7.84
C VAL A 26 -29.90 18.35 -7.94
N HIS A 27 -31.22 18.39 -8.09
CA HIS A 27 -32.01 17.18 -8.33
C HIS A 27 -32.21 16.95 -9.83
N ASN A 28 -31.82 15.77 -10.31
CA ASN A 28 -32.22 15.28 -11.64
C ASN A 28 -33.31 14.22 -11.50
N TYR A 29 -34.47 14.44 -12.15
CA TYR A 29 -35.54 13.44 -12.31
C TYR A 29 -35.77 13.05 -13.78
N GLY A 30 -35.04 13.67 -14.71
CA GLY A 30 -35.24 13.54 -16.15
C GLY A 30 -33.98 13.06 -16.86
N ASN A 31 -33.88 13.38 -18.14
CA ASN A 31 -32.71 13.05 -18.95
C ASN A 31 -31.79 14.27 -19.03
N ILE A 32 -30.59 14.16 -18.46
CA ILE A 32 -29.51 15.12 -18.64
C ILE A 32 -28.47 14.50 -19.57
N GLN A 33 -28.10 15.28 -20.59
CA GLN A 33 -27.00 14.99 -21.48
C GLN A 33 -26.14 16.24 -21.64
N ILE A 34 -24.84 16.09 -21.48
CA ILE A 34 -23.84 17.12 -21.73
C ILE A 34 -23.19 16.84 -23.07
N HIS A 35 -23.23 17.82 -23.98
CA HIS A 35 -22.63 17.72 -25.31
C HIS A 35 -21.12 18.03 -25.29
N ASP A 36 -20.44 17.79 -26.41
CA ASP A 36 -18.97 17.70 -26.55
C ASP A 36 -18.21 18.90 -25.94
N ASP A 37 -18.67 20.13 -26.16
CA ASP A 37 -18.04 21.35 -25.61
C ASP A 37 -18.64 21.81 -24.26
N GLY A 38 -19.55 21.01 -23.71
CA GLY A 38 -20.24 21.32 -22.46
C GLY A 38 -19.31 21.15 -21.27
N LEU A 39 -19.15 22.22 -20.48
CA LEU A 39 -18.43 22.19 -19.20
C LEU A 39 -19.43 22.48 -18.08
N VAL A 40 -19.62 21.53 -17.18
CA VAL A 40 -20.53 21.68 -16.03
C VAL A 40 -19.74 21.52 -14.74
N GLY A 41 -19.75 22.55 -13.90
CA GLY A 41 -19.16 22.52 -12.57
C GLY A 41 -20.23 22.55 -11.49
N PHE A 42 -20.25 21.52 -10.65
CA PHE A 42 -21.11 21.42 -9.48
C PHE A 42 -20.36 21.90 -8.24
N HIS A 43 -20.97 22.85 -7.52
CA HIS A 43 -20.49 23.41 -6.25
C HIS A 43 -21.43 23.05 -5.09
N MET A 44 -22.26 22.02 -5.28
CA MET A 44 -23.27 21.52 -4.34
C MET A 44 -23.56 20.05 -4.64
N ASP A 45 -24.29 19.39 -3.75
CA ASP A 45 -24.66 17.99 -3.89
C ASP A 45 -25.51 17.75 -5.15
N ILE A 46 -25.42 16.52 -5.70
CA ILE A 46 -26.29 16.03 -6.75
C ILE A 46 -27.10 14.85 -6.25
N ILE A 47 -28.40 14.89 -6.53
CA ILE A 47 -29.32 13.77 -6.33
C ILE A 47 -29.86 13.36 -7.71
N ASN A 48 -29.32 12.28 -8.26
CA ASN A 48 -29.64 11.77 -9.58
C ASN A 48 -30.65 10.61 -9.53
N ASN A 49 -31.89 10.88 -9.90
CA ASN A 49 -32.99 9.90 -10.03
C ASN A 49 -33.46 9.74 -11.49
N GLY A 50 -32.69 10.29 -12.45
CA GLY A 50 -32.99 10.23 -13.88
C GLY A 50 -31.77 9.76 -14.69
N ALA A 51 -31.93 9.68 -16.01
CA ALA A 51 -30.80 9.38 -16.88
C ALA A 51 -29.83 10.57 -16.87
N PHE A 52 -28.58 10.33 -16.47
CA PHE A 52 -27.50 11.30 -16.58
C PHE A 52 -26.30 10.62 -17.23
N ASN A 53 -26.42 10.39 -18.52
CA ASN A 53 -25.53 9.54 -19.29
C ASN A 53 -25.41 10.08 -20.73
N GLN A 54 -24.72 9.33 -21.60
CA GLN A 54 -24.43 9.77 -22.97
C GLN A 54 -23.76 11.14 -23.03
N ASN A 55 -23.12 11.53 -21.93
CA ASN A 55 -22.35 12.75 -21.81
C ASN A 55 -21.13 12.64 -22.74
N LYS A 56 -20.68 13.79 -23.22
CA LYS A 56 -19.49 13.93 -24.07
C LYS A 56 -18.58 15.08 -23.66
N GLY A 57 -19.05 15.96 -22.78
CA GLY A 57 -18.27 17.03 -22.19
C GLY A 57 -17.81 16.71 -20.77
N LEU A 58 -17.33 17.74 -20.06
CA LEU A 58 -16.77 17.65 -18.72
C LEU A 58 -17.82 17.90 -17.64
N VAL A 59 -17.78 17.06 -16.61
CA VAL A 59 -18.46 17.26 -15.33
C VAL A 59 -17.43 17.35 -14.21
N GLY A 60 -17.39 18.48 -13.54
CA GLY A 60 -16.51 18.72 -12.41
C GLY A 60 -17.27 18.96 -11.10
N PHE A 61 -16.64 18.61 -9.99
CA PHE A 61 -17.11 18.90 -8.63
C PHE A 61 -16.07 19.74 -7.89
N TYR A 62 -16.49 20.88 -7.34
CA TYR A 62 -15.58 21.91 -6.85
C TYR A 62 -16.04 22.51 -5.52
N SER A 63 -15.24 22.35 -4.47
CA SER A 63 -15.51 22.92 -3.15
C SER A 63 -14.23 23.01 -2.31
N MET A 64 -14.04 24.12 -1.59
CA MET A 64 -12.86 24.33 -0.73
C MET A 64 -13.16 24.10 0.76
N ASP A 65 -14.43 24.14 1.17
CA ASP A 65 -14.83 24.16 2.57
C ASP A 65 -15.88 23.09 2.94
N LYS A 66 -16.59 22.56 1.94
CA LYS A 66 -17.66 21.59 2.15
C LYS A 66 -17.39 20.28 1.42
N ALA A 67 -17.78 19.19 2.06
CA ALA A 67 -17.96 17.93 1.37
C ALA A 67 -19.08 18.08 0.34
N LEU A 68 -18.96 17.38 -0.78
CA LEU A 68 -20.03 17.25 -1.77
C LEU A 68 -20.44 15.78 -1.87
N THR A 69 -21.69 15.53 -2.28
CA THR A 69 -22.23 14.18 -2.42
C THR A 69 -22.86 13.97 -3.80
N ILE A 70 -22.54 12.84 -4.43
CA ILE A 70 -23.29 12.28 -5.55
C ILE A 70 -24.13 11.14 -5.00
N SER A 71 -25.45 11.27 -5.11
CA SER A 71 -26.41 10.29 -4.62
C SER A 71 -27.59 10.13 -5.58
N GLY A 72 -28.55 9.28 -5.21
CA GLY A 72 -29.80 9.07 -5.94
C GLY A 72 -29.96 7.63 -6.45
N GLY A 73 -31.11 7.36 -7.07
CA GLY A 73 -31.48 6.02 -7.52
C GLY A 73 -30.94 5.61 -8.89
N SER A 74 -30.11 6.44 -9.55
CA SER A 74 -29.61 6.17 -10.91
C SER A 74 -28.12 6.51 -11.04
N ASN A 75 -27.36 5.59 -11.64
CA ASN A 75 -25.93 5.75 -11.86
C ASN A 75 -25.65 6.78 -12.97
N PRO A 76 -24.97 7.91 -12.67
CA PRO A 76 -24.50 8.81 -13.70
C PRO A 76 -23.28 8.20 -14.43
N VAL A 77 -23.13 8.55 -15.70
CA VAL A 77 -21.98 8.18 -16.51
C VAL A 77 -21.42 9.45 -17.15
N PHE A 78 -20.24 9.86 -16.72
CA PHE A 78 -19.55 11.05 -17.22
C PHE A 78 -18.54 10.68 -18.30
N TYR A 79 -18.32 11.60 -19.25
CA TYR A 79 -17.29 11.42 -20.26
C TYR A 79 -15.94 11.83 -19.68
N ASP A 80 -15.80 13.11 -19.38
CA ASP A 80 -14.73 13.63 -18.54
C ASP A 80 -15.27 13.98 -17.16
N PHE A 81 -14.52 13.61 -16.13
CA PHE A 81 -14.84 13.78 -14.72
C PHE A 81 -13.71 14.52 -14.01
N GLU A 82 -14.02 15.50 -13.17
CA GLU A 82 -13.02 16.26 -12.41
C GLU A 82 -13.46 16.43 -10.96
N VAL A 83 -12.51 16.27 -10.03
CA VAL A 83 -12.77 16.40 -8.59
C VAL A 83 -11.73 17.32 -7.95
N ALA A 84 -12.18 18.45 -7.42
CA ALA A 84 -11.42 19.34 -6.55
C ALA A 84 -12.29 19.72 -5.35
N VAL A 85 -12.44 18.77 -4.42
CA VAL A 85 -13.31 18.87 -3.25
C VAL A 85 -12.47 18.65 -2.00
N ASP A 86 -11.93 19.73 -1.43
CA ASP A 86 -10.92 19.66 -0.35
C ASP A 86 -11.39 18.88 0.89
N ASN A 87 -12.72 18.83 1.13
CA ASN A 87 -13.34 18.04 2.19
C ASN A 87 -14.07 16.79 1.67
N HIS A 88 -13.54 16.20 0.61
CA HIS A 88 -13.95 14.93 0.00
C HIS A 88 -15.26 14.94 -0.78
N LEU A 89 -15.29 14.14 -1.86
CA LEU A 89 -16.48 13.87 -2.65
C LEU A 89 -17.06 12.51 -2.26
N TYR A 90 -18.22 12.49 -1.63
CA TYR A 90 -18.93 11.27 -1.26
C TYR A 90 -19.76 10.75 -2.43
N VAL A 91 -19.74 9.45 -2.63
CA VAL A 91 -20.43 8.77 -3.73
C VAL A 91 -21.25 7.63 -3.14
N ASP A 92 -22.57 7.72 -3.26
CA ASP A 92 -23.54 6.76 -2.69
C ASP A 92 -24.05 5.74 -3.72
N ASN A 93 -23.67 5.91 -4.99
CA ASN A 93 -24.07 5.05 -6.10
C ASN A 93 -22.92 4.94 -7.12
N THR A 94 -22.97 4.00 -8.06
CA THR A 94 -21.86 3.86 -9.02
C THR A 94 -21.76 5.09 -9.93
N VAL A 95 -20.55 5.64 -10.11
CA VAL A 95 -20.25 6.67 -11.12
C VAL A 95 -19.40 6.04 -12.22
N GLY A 96 -19.87 6.11 -13.46
CA GLY A 96 -19.11 5.65 -14.64
C GLY A 96 -18.28 6.75 -15.28
N ILE A 97 -17.07 6.44 -15.73
CA ILE A 97 -16.17 7.33 -16.47
C ILE A 97 -15.84 6.72 -17.84
N LEU A 98 -16.09 7.46 -18.93
CA LEU A 98 -15.85 6.98 -20.30
C LEU A 98 -14.52 7.42 -20.91
N ASN A 99 -13.91 8.52 -20.44
CA ASN A 99 -12.69 9.07 -21.02
C ASN A 99 -11.62 9.39 -19.96
N ASN A 100 -11.75 10.49 -19.22
CA ASN A 100 -10.74 10.90 -18.24
C ASN A 100 -11.36 11.22 -16.87
N ALA A 101 -10.68 10.85 -15.79
CA ALA A 101 -10.89 11.43 -14.45
C ALA A 101 -9.67 12.23 -13.99
N ASN A 102 -9.89 13.50 -13.65
CA ASN A 102 -8.87 14.36 -13.07
C ASN A 102 -9.07 14.48 -11.56
N LEU A 103 -8.17 13.87 -10.78
CA LEU A 103 -8.16 13.91 -9.33
C LEU A 103 -7.26 15.08 -8.87
N ILE A 104 -7.86 16.20 -8.47
CA ILE A 104 -7.11 17.43 -8.18
C ILE A 104 -6.90 17.59 -6.67
N SER A 105 -7.97 17.52 -5.89
CA SER A 105 -7.92 17.63 -4.44
C SER A 105 -9.09 16.91 -3.77
N GLY A 106 -8.77 16.30 -2.62
CA GLY A 106 -9.70 15.51 -1.84
C GLY A 106 -9.93 14.12 -2.40
N ASP A 107 -10.12 13.18 -1.49
CA ASP A 107 -10.49 11.82 -1.85
C ASP A 107 -11.94 11.73 -2.37
N ILE A 108 -12.17 10.76 -3.24
CA ILE A 108 -13.50 10.26 -3.59
C ILE A 108 -13.83 9.13 -2.63
N ILE A 109 -14.84 9.32 -1.79
CA ILE A 109 -15.24 8.36 -0.77
C ILE A 109 -16.36 7.47 -1.32
N THR A 110 -16.11 6.17 -1.32
CA THR A 110 -17.10 5.15 -1.73
C THR A 110 -17.28 4.12 -0.62
N SER A 111 -18.43 3.46 -0.60
CA SER A 111 -18.74 2.51 0.47
C SER A 111 -17.85 1.27 0.43
N ARG A 112 -17.23 0.93 1.57
CA ARG A 112 -16.51 -0.34 1.75
C ARG A 112 -17.42 -1.51 2.09
N VAL A 113 -18.67 -1.23 2.50
CA VAL A 113 -19.68 -2.22 2.88
C VAL A 113 -20.45 -2.72 1.64
N THR A 114 -20.69 -1.84 0.68
CA THR A 114 -21.46 -2.12 -0.55
C THR A 114 -20.56 -1.83 -1.75
N SER A 115 -19.81 -2.84 -2.21
CA SER A 115 -18.78 -2.68 -3.23
C SER A 115 -19.33 -2.32 -4.62
N GLU A 116 -20.64 -2.39 -4.82
CA GLU A 116 -21.36 -1.85 -5.99
C GLU A 116 -21.34 -0.31 -6.04
N VAL A 117 -21.11 0.35 -4.91
CA VAL A 117 -20.88 1.80 -4.84
C VAL A 117 -19.39 2.04 -5.09
N ASN A 118 -19.06 2.46 -6.31
CA ASN A 118 -17.69 2.63 -6.75
C ASN A 118 -17.56 3.66 -7.87
N ILE A 119 -16.31 4.01 -8.18
CA ILE A 119 -15.92 4.72 -9.39
C ILE A 119 -15.52 3.70 -10.46
N ASN A 120 -16.32 3.56 -11.52
CA ASN A 120 -16.10 2.58 -12.58
C ASN A 120 -15.47 3.23 -13.82
N PHE A 121 -14.28 2.77 -14.19
CA PHE A 121 -13.53 3.17 -15.37
C PHE A 121 -13.88 2.26 -16.55
N LEU A 122 -14.60 2.78 -17.54
CA LEU A 122 -15.11 2.01 -18.67
C LEU A 122 -14.19 2.05 -19.89
N ASN A 123 -14.09 0.94 -20.61
CA ASN A 123 -13.39 0.82 -21.89
C ASN A 123 -11.94 1.30 -21.80
N ASP A 124 -11.56 2.33 -22.54
CA ASP A 124 -10.20 2.88 -22.56
C ASP A 124 -10.00 4.06 -21.59
N SER A 125 -10.96 4.32 -20.69
CA SER A 125 -10.88 5.47 -19.78
C SER A 125 -9.65 5.42 -18.85
N PHE A 126 -9.10 6.57 -18.51
CA PHE A 126 -7.95 6.69 -17.61
C PHE A 126 -8.22 7.74 -16.53
N TYR A 127 -7.26 7.92 -15.63
CA TYR A 127 -7.24 9.02 -14.68
C TYR A 127 -5.85 9.65 -14.62
N ILE A 128 -5.79 10.85 -14.03
CA ILE A 128 -4.57 11.56 -13.69
C ILE A 128 -4.73 12.25 -12.33
N GLY A 129 -3.62 12.58 -11.68
CA GLY A 129 -3.60 13.41 -10.46
C GLY A 129 -3.78 12.62 -9.17
N GLU A 130 -3.66 11.30 -9.23
CA GLU A 130 -3.69 10.47 -8.04
C GLU A 130 -2.58 10.81 -7.05
N GLY A 131 -2.91 10.75 -5.77
CA GLY A 131 -1.94 11.00 -4.71
C GLY A 131 -2.54 10.73 -3.34
N ASP A 132 -1.72 10.92 -2.32
CA ASP A 132 -2.07 10.69 -0.92
C ASP A 132 -3.30 11.50 -0.44
N ASN A 133 -3.60 12.62 -1.10
CA ASN A 133 -4.77 13.48 -0.80
C ASN A 133 -5.77 13.58 -1.96
N SER A 134 -5.64 12.73 -2.98
CA SER A 134 -6.46 12.74 -4.20
C SER A 134 -6.57 11.33 -4.77
N LYS A 135 -7.38 10.48 -4.14
CA LYS A 135 -7.57 9.07 -4.54
C LYS A 135 -8.99 8.60 -4.26
N VAL A 136 -9.28 7.34 -4.55
CA VAL A 136 -10.51 6.68 -4.11
C VAL A 136 -10.28 6.03 -2.74
N ASP A 137 -10.97 6.52 -1.71
CA ASP A 137 -11.06 5.80 -0.42
C ASP A 137 -12.33 4.95 -0.42
N GLY A 138 -12.16 3.67 -0.74
CA GLY A 138 -13.21 2.68 -0.96
C GLY A 138 -12.98 1.89 -2.24
N TYR A 139 -14.05 1.54 -2.96
CA TYR A 139 -13.96 0.77 -4.20
C TYR A 139 -13.81 1.64 -5.45
N ALA A 140 -12.83 1.28 -6.26
CA ALA A 140 -12.77 1.61 -7.68
C ALA A 140 -13.02 0.35 -8.51
N ALA A 141 -13.56 0.50 -9.72
CA ALA A 141 -13.90 -0.59 -10.61
C ALA A 141 -13.42 -0.31 -12.04
N ILE A 142 -13.30 -1.38 -12.82
CA ILE A 142 -13.02 -1.34 -14.25
C ILE A 142 -14.04 -2.15 -15.02
N SER A 143 -14.33 -1.74 -16.25
CA SER A 143 -15.15 -2.48 -17.20
C SER A 143 -14.49 -2.48 -18.57
N LYS A 144 -14.42 -3.66 -19.20
CA LYS A 144 -13.83 -3.88 -20.53
C LYS A 144 -12.35 -3.54 -20.65
N LYS A 145 -11.57 -3.78 -19.59
CA LYS A 145 -10.12 -3.53 -19.51
C LYS A 145 -9.32 -4.80 -19.24
N THR A 146 -8.20 -4.96 -19.93
CA THR A 146 -7.21 -6.02 -19.62
C THR A 146 -6.26 -5.58 -18.52
N GLU A 147 -5.90 -4.31 -18.50
CA GLU A 147 -4.97 -3.73 -17.54
C GLU A 147 -5.50 -2.44 -16.92
N PHE A 148 -5.17 -2.22 -15.66
CA PHE A 148 -5.49 -1.00 -14.94
C PHE A 148 -4.72 -0.91 -13.62
N THR A 149 -4.51 0.30 -13.12
CA THR A 149 -4.06 0.56 -11.75
C THR A 149 -5.21 1.21 -11.01
N PHE A 150 -5.70 0.60 -9.94
CA PHE A 150 -6.76 1.19 -9.14
C PHE A 150 -6.17 2.35 -8.31
N PRO A 151 -6.68 3.60 -8.42
CA PRO A 151 -6.19 4.75 -7.64
C PRO A 151 -6.80 4.74 -6.24
N ILE A 152 -6.56 3.67 -5.48
CA ILE A 152 -7.18 3.42 -4.18
C ILE A 152 -6.21 3.70 -3.03
N GLY A 153 -6.75 3.98 -1.85
CA GLY A 153 -5.97 4.13 -0.63
C GLY A 153 -6.86 4.41 0.58
N GLN A 154 -6.23 4.71 1.72
CA GLN A 154 -6.92 5.00 2.97
C GLN A 154 -6.00 5.80 3.89
N ASN A 155 -6.56 6.56 4.83
CA ASN A 155 -5.81 7.25 5.90
C ASN A 155 -4.68 8.16 5.40
N GLY A 156 -4.89 8.81 4.26
CA GLY A 156 -3.89 9.71 3.67
C GLY A 156 -2.73 9.01 2.95
N SER A 157 -2.84 7.71 2.67
CA SER A 157 -1.82 6.96 1.91
C SER A 157 -2.44 6.38 0.63
N LEU A 158 -1.81 6.64 -0.52
CA LEU A 158 -2.12 5.97 -1.78
C LEU A 158 -1.51 4.56 -1.79
N ARG A 159 -2.34 3.57 -2.12
CA ARG A 159 -1.99 2.13 -2.09
C ARG A 159 -2.56 1.43 -3.31
N PRO A 160 -2.03 1.76 -4.49
CA PRO A 160 -2.58 1.26 -5.73
C PRO A 160 -2.42 -0.26 -5.82
N LEU A 161 -3.38 -0.87 -6.50
CA LEU A 161 -3.27 -2.24 -6.98
C LEU A 161 -3.29 -2.17 -8.51
N SER A 162 -2.27 -2.71 -9.17
CA SER A 162 -2.32 -2.90 -10.62
C SER A 162 -2.79 -4.30 -10.95
N ILE A 163 -3.63 -4.43 -11.97
CA ILE A 163 -4.10 -5.71 -12.50
C ILE A 163 -3.70 -5.81 -13.97
N HIS A 164 -3.16 -6.95 -14.37
CA HIS A 164 -2.87 -7.31 -15.76
C HIS A 164 -3.49 -8.67 -16.05
N SER A 165 -4.52 -8.69 -16.89
CA SER A 165 -5.38 -9.86 -17.09
C SER A 165 -5.15 -10.47 -18.46
N VAL A 166 -5.26 -11.79 -18.55
CA VAL A 166 -5.05 -12.53 -19.81
C VAL A 166 -6.12 -12.23 -20.87
N ASN A 167 -7.28 -11.73 -20.44
CA ASN A 167 -8.38 -11.26 -21.28
C ASN A 167 -9.01 -9.98 -20.72
N SER A 168 -9.89 -9.34 -21.48
CA SER A 168 -10.64 -8.17 -21.02
C SER A 168 -11.56 -8.56 -19.85
N ASN A 169 -11.48 -7.80 -18.76
CA ASN A 169 -12.42 -7.93 -17.63
C ASN A 169 -13.74 -7.31 -18.02
N ASP A 170 -14.82 -8.10 -18.05
CA ASP A 170 -16.16 -7.54 -18.14
C ASP A 170 -16.43 -6.58 -16.98
N TYR A 171 -15.96 -6.96 -15.80
CA TYR A 171 -15.99 -6.17 -14.59
C TYR A 171 -14.94 -6.68 -13.60
N ALA A 172 -14.20 -5.77 -12.95
CA ALA A 172 -13.37 -6.06 -11.78
C ALA A 172 -13.35 -4.84 -10.87
N LYS A 173 -13.17 -5.02 -9.56
CA LYS A 173 -13.14 -3.90 -8.60
C LYS A 173 -12.21 -4.19 -7.44
N SER A 174 -11.63 -3.14 -6.88
CA SER A 174 -10.65 -3.24 -5.82
C SER A 174 -10.84 -2.15 -4.76
N ALA A 175 -10.54 -2.49 -3.52
CA ALA A 175 -10.44 -1.56 -2.40
C ALA A 175 -9.27 -1.96 -1.49
N TYR A 176 -8.62 -0.96 -0.89
CA TYR A 176 -7.46 -1.12 -0.02
C TYR A 176 -7.82 -0.87 1.45
N TYR A 177 -7.36 -1.70 2.37
CA TYR A 177 -7.66 -1.60 3.80
C TYR A 177 -6.36 -1.51 4.61
N PHE A 178 -6.21 -0.43 5.38
CA PHE A 178 -5.09 -0.26 6.33
C PHE A 178 -5.50 -0.75 7.72
N GLU A 179 -5.68 -2.06 7.84
CA GLU A 179 -6.02 -2.73 9.09
C GLU A 179 -5.57 -4.20 9.06
N ASP A 180 -5.59 -4.85 10.22
CA ASP A 180 -5.24 -6.26 10.37
C ASP A 180 -6.30 -7.18 9.72
N PRO A 181 -5.94 -8.02 8.73
CA PRO A 181 -6.86 -8.94 8.10
C PRO A 181 -7.42 -10.02 9.04
N THR A 182 -6.82 -10.23 10.22
CA THR A 182 -7.37 -11.11 11.27
C THR A 182 -8.60 -10.50 11.93
N THR A 183 -8.70 -9.17 12.02
CA THR A 183 -9.84 -8.47 12.61
C THR A 183 -10.35 -7.35 11.70
N PRO A 184 -10.83 -7.69 10.50
CA PRO A 184 -11.25 -6.70 9.52
C PRO A 184 -12.52 -6.00 10.00
N SER A 185 -12.62 -4.68 9.79
CA SER A 185 -13.70 -3.85 10.34
C SER A 185 -15.02 -4.00 9.58
N ILE A 186 -14.95 -4.37 8.30
CA ILE A 186 -16.11 -4.44 7.40
C ILE A 186 -16.53 -5.87 7.07
N PHE A 187 -15.59 -6.81 7.03
CA PHE A 187 -15.86 -8.17 6.60
C PHE A 187 -16.57 -8.95 7.72
N GLY A 188 -17.53 -9.78 7.34
CA GLY A 188 -18.23 -10.68 8.27
C GLY A 188 -17.38 -11.89 8.70
N THR A 189 -16.13 -11.97 8.26
CA THR A 189 -15.20 -13.08 8.43
C THR A 189 -13.83 -12.57 8.85
N SER A 190 -13.06 -13.43 9.52
CA SER A 190 -11.66 -13.18 9.89
C SER A 190 -10.72 -13.96 8.97
N PHE A 191 -9.61 -13.33 8.57
CA PHE A 191 -8.55 -13.94 7.77
C PHE A 191 -7.30 -14.15 8.63
N ASP A 192 -7.44 -15.01 9.66
CA ASP A 192 -6.38 -15.34 10.63
C ASP A 192 -5.03 -15.56 9.95
N THR A 193 -4.09 -14.63 10.17
CA THR A 193 -2.76 -14.65 9.56
C THR A 193 -1.95 -15.88 9.93
N ASN A 194 -2.34 -16.66 10.95
CA ASN A 194 -1.67 -17.91 11.33
C ASN A 194 -2.14 -19.14 10.54
N LYS A 195 -3.25 -19.05 9.80
CA LYS A 195 -3.71 -20.14 8.93
C LYS A 195 -3.06 -20.01 7.57
N LYS A 196 -2.02 -20.80 7.35
CA LYS A 196 -1.12 -20.68 6.20
C LYS A 196 -0.87 -22.05 5.61
N GLU A 197 -0.64 -22.10 4.29
CA GLU A 197 -0.33 -23.34 3.56
C GLU A 197 0.92 -24.07 4.10
N ASN A 198 1.84 -23.34 4.73
CA ASN A 198 3.03 -23.88 5.41
C ASN A 198 3.52 -22.93 6.51
N GLU A 199 4.40 -23.42 7.39
CA GLU A 199 4.93 -22.68 8.54
C GLU A 199 5.93 -21.55 8.17
N PHE A 200 6.50 -21.60 6.97
CA PHE A 200 7.48 -20.62 6.48
C PHE A 200 6.83 -19.41 5.83
N LEU A 201 5.53 -19.47 5.51
CA LEU A 201 4.84 -18.31 4.93
C LEU A 201 4.70 -17.21 5.99
N SER A 202 5.11 -16.00 5.67
CA SER A 202 4.78 -14.79 6.45
C SER A 202 3.63 -14.06 5.76
N VAL A 203 2.74 -13.47 6.55
CA VAL A 203 1.55 -12.73 6.07
C VAL A 203 1.49 -11.41 6.80
N SER A 204 1.29 -10.30 6.09
CA SER A 204 1.17 -8.98 6.72
C SER A 204 -0.08 -8.89 7.60
N GLU A 205 0.09 -8.25 8.77
CA GLU A 205 -0.97 -7.90 9.72
C GLU A 205 -1.34 -6.40 9.66
N TYR A 206 -0.82 -5.67 8.67
CA TYR A 206 -0.91 -4.21 8.62
C TYR A 206 -1.89 -3.68 7.57
N GLU A 207 -2.05 -4.42 6.48
CA GLU A 207 -2.86 -3.99 5.36
C GLU A 207 -3.30 -5.17 4.49
N PHE A 208 -4.35 -4.98 3.70
CA PHE A 208 -4.77 -5.91 2.66
C PHE A 208 -5.58 -5.21 1.57
N TRP A 209 -5.72 -5.86 0.43
CA TRP A 209 -6.55 -5.45 -0.69
C TRP A 209 -7.66 -6.47 -0.88
N HIS A 210 -8.86 -6.00 -1.17
CA HIS A 210 -9.93 -6.84 -1.69
C HIS A 210 -10.04 -6.60 -3.18
N LEU A 211 -9.87 -7.65 -3.98
CA LEU A 211 -9.97 -7.60 -5.44
C LEU A 211 -10.98 -8.64 -5.91
N GLU A 212 -12.07 -8.18 -6.52
CA GLU A 212 -13.04 -9.04 -7.20
C GLU A 212 -12.80 -8.99 -8.71
N GLY A 213 -12.63 -10.16 -9.33
CA GLY A 213 -12.36 -10.33 -10.75
C GLY A 213 -12.41 -11.81 -11.17
N SER A 214 -13.02 -12.09 -12.31
CA SER A 214 -13.23 -13.48 -12.80
C SER A 214 -12.24 -13.92 -13.87
N VAL A 215 -11.42 -13.00 -14.38
CA VAL A 215 -10.40 -13.28 -15.39
C VAL A 215 -9.09 -13.60 -14.69
N THR A 216 -8.34 -14.58 -15.20
CA THR A 216 -6.98 -14.86 -14.73
C THR A 216 -6.08 -13.64 -14.93
N SER A 217 -5.37 -13.25 -13.88
CA SER A 217 -4.60 -12.02 -13.83
C SER A 217 -3.33 -12.18 -13.01
N LYS A 218 -2.35 -11.34 -13.32
CA LYS A 218 -1.31 -10.92 -12.39
C LYS A 218 -1.74 -9.63 -11.72
N VAL A 219 -1.38 -9.48 -10.46
CA VAL A 219 -1.53 -8.22 -9.72
C VAL A 219 -0.21 -7.72 -9.19
N THR A 220 -0.06 -6.40 -9.16
CA THR A 220 1.06 -5.71 -8.53
C THR A 220 0.56 -4.94 -7.33
N LEU A 221 1.10 -5.26 -6.15
CA LEU A 221 0.86 -4.53 -4.90
C LEU A 221 2.05 -3.60 -4.62
N THR A 222 1.80 -2.49 -3.94
CA THR A 222 2.84 -1.55 -3.51
C THR A 222 2.89 -1.45 -2.00
N TRP A 223 4.07 -1.14 -1.45
CA TRP A 223 4.24 -0.84 -0.04
C TRP A 223 5.02 0.45 0.19
N ASP A 224 4.94 0.95 1.42
CA ASP A 224 5.87 1.95 1.95
C ASP A 224 6.31 1.61 3.38
N GLU A 225 6.93 2.57 4.09
CA GLU A 225 7.39 2.44 5.47
C GLU A 225 6.28 1.99 6.45
N GLN A 226 5.02 2.38 6.23
CA GLN A 226 3.88 2.00 7.08
C GLN A 226 3.49 0.53 6.92
N SER A 227 3.87 -0.10 5.82
CA SER A 227 3.57 -1.51 5.52
C SER A 227 4.43 -2.50 6.33
N ASN A 228 5.52 -2.03 6.95
CA ASN A 228 6.48 -2.86 7.70
C ASN A 228 6.96 -4.10 6.91
N ALA A 229 7.23 -3.94 5.62
CA ALA A 229 7.62 -5.05 4.74
C ALA A 229 8.89 -5.79 5.21
N ASN A 230 9.76 -5.12 5.97
CA ASN A 230 10.95 -5.71 6.59
C ASN A 230 10.66 -6.79 7.65
N LEU A 231 9.41 -6.96 8.07
CA LEU A 231 9.01 -8.04 8.97
C LEU A 231 8.65 -9.34 8.24
N LEU A 232 8.56 -9.29 6.91
CA LEU A 232 8.07 -10.40 6.09
C LEU A 232 9.19 -11.26 5.49
N GLY A 233 10.44 -10.79 5.55
CA GLY A 233 11.63 -11.49 5.06
C GLY A 233 12.91 -10.70 5.33
N ASP A 234 14.06 -11.34 5.10
CA ASP A 234 15.38 -10.73 5.27
C ASP A 234 15.83 -9.95 4.02
N PHE A 235 15.38 -10.41 2.84
CA PHE A 235 15.61 -9.77 1.55
C PHE A 235 14.29 -9.37 0.91
N ILE A 236 14.30 -8.32 0.08
CA ILE A 236 13.10 -7.96 -0.69
C ILE A 236 12.65 -9.09 -1.61
N SER A 237 13.56 -9.94 -2.07
CA SER A 237 13.25 -11.14 -2.86
C SER A 237 12.43 -12.18 -2.11
N ASP A 238 12.43 -12.14 -0.77
CA ASP A 238 11.59 -13.03 0.04
C ASP A 238 10.12 -12.64 -0.02
N LEU A 239 9.85 -11.37 -0.33
CA LEU A 239 8.50 -10.85 -0.43
C LEU A 239 7.74 -11.59 -1.54
N LYS A 240 6.44 -11.75 -1.31
CA LYS A 240 5.51 -12.33 -2.28
C LYS A 240 4.12 -11.75 -2.10
N VAL A 241 3.29 -11.89 -3.14
CA VAL A 241 1.85 -11.69 -2.97
C VAL A 241 1.30 -12.95 -2.30
N VAL A 242 0.41 -12.78 -1.33
CA VAL A 242 -0.32 -13.87 -0.68
C VAL A 242 -1.81 -13.58 -0.74
N GLY A 243 -2.61 -14.63 -0.87
CA GLY A 243 -4.06 -14.53 -0.92
C GLY A 243 -4.73 -15.47 0.08
N TRP A 244 -5.84 -15.03 0.67
CA TRP A 244 -6.69 -15.88 1.49
C TRP A 244 -7.55 -16.78 0.59
N SER A 245 -7.19 -18.05 0.47
CA SER A 245 -7.91 -19.02 -0.37
C SER A 245 -9.35 -19.21 0.11
N VAL A 246 -10.31 -18.96 -0.77
CA VAL A 246 -11.74 -19.19 -0.46
C VAL A 246 -12.02 -20.67 -0.26
N ALA A 247 -11.32 -21.55 -0.99
CA ALA A 247 -11.51 -22.99 -0.93
C ALA A 247 -10.91 -23.61 0.34
N ASP A 248 -9.67 -23.24 0.66
CA ASP A 248 -8.89 -23.90 1.72
C ASP A 248 -9.02 -23.19 3.07
N LYS A 249 -9.47 -21.93 3.08
CA LYS A 249 -9.59 -21.09 4.28
C LYS A 249 -8.25 -20.90 4.99
N GLU A 250 -7.20 -20.68 4.19
CA GLU A 250 -5.84 -20.36 4.62
C GLU A 250 -5.15 -19.43 3.62
N TRP A 251 -4.09 -18.78 4.07
CA TRP A 251 -3.20 -17.96 3.26
C TRP A 251 -2.29 -18.85 2.40
N VAL A 252 -2.30 -18.56 1.10
CA VAL A 252 -1.53 -19.28 0.07
C VAL A 252 -0.64 -18.29 -0.66
N SER A 253 0.57 -18.70 -1.01
CA SER A 253 1.46 -17.90 -1.84
C SER A 253 0.93 -17.78 -3.27
N LEU A 254 0.87 -16.54 -3.76
CA LEU A 254 0.64 -16.20 -5.17
C LEU A 254 1.94 -15.86 -5.90
N GLY A 255 3.09 -16.19 -5.31
CA GLY A 255 4.42 -15.98 -5.87
C GLY A 255 4.85 -14.51 -6.01
N SER A 256 6.00 -14.35 -6.68
CA SER A 256 6.65 -13.07 -6.95
C SER A 256 7.44 -13.14 -8.27
N THR A 257 6.80 -12.69 -9.35
CA THR A 257 7.42 -12.61 -10.69
C THR A 257 8.34 -11.41 -10.86
N ASN A 258 8.09 -10.35 -10.09
CA ASN A 258 8.91 -9.15 -10.04
C ASN A 258 8.82 -8.51 -8.66
N VAL A 259 9.96 -8.06 -8.12
CA VAL A 259 10.04 -7.27 -6.89
C VAL A 259 10.98 -6.11 -7.11
N GLU A 260 10.51 -4.89 -6.86
CA GLU A 260 11.26 -3.66 -7.08
C GLU A 260 11.26 -2.77 -5.85
N GLY A 261 12.32 -1.98 -5.66
CA GLY A 261 12.43 -1.02 -4.56
C GLY A 261 13.27 -1.53 -3.40
N ASP A 262 12.92 -1.09 -2.19
CA ASP A 262 13.51 -1.52 -0.92
C ASP A 262 12.41 -1.70 0.14
N PHE A 263 12.76 -2.10 1.37
CA PHE A 263 11.75 -2.33 2.43
C PHE A 263 10.95 -1.10 2.85
N ASN A 264 11.41 0.12 2.55
CA ASN A 264 10.69 1.36 2.87
C ASN A 264 9.76 1.81 1.73
N LYS A 265 9.98 1.35 0.50
CA LYS A 265 9.11 1.62 -0.64
C LYS A 265 9.40 0.67 -1.80
N GLY A 266 8.36 0.03 -2.32
CA GLY A 266 8.50 -0.83 -3.49
C GLY A 266 7.21 -1.40 -4.01
N SER A 267 7.35 -2.36 -4.93
CA SER A 267 6.23 -3.07 -5.53
C SER A 267 6.55 -4.54 -5.80
N ILE A 268 5.49 -5.36 -5.80
CA ILE A 268 5.60 -6.80 -5.98
C ILE A 268 4.49 -7.32 -6.88
N THR A 269 4.87 -8.12 -7.88
CA THR A 269 3.96 -8.69 -8.86
C THR A 269 3.81 -10.19 -8.65
N SER A 270 2.57 -10.65 -8.50
CA SER A 270 2.20 -12.07 -8.38
C SER A 270 2.45 -12.88 -9.65
N GLU A 271 2.36 -14.20 -9.51
CA GLU A 271 2.06 -15.13 -10.61
C GLU A 271 0.60 -15.00 -11.06
N GLU A 272 0.21 -15.71 -12.13
CA GLU A 272 -1.17 -15.71 -12.61
C GLU A 272 -2.11 -16.49 -11.68
N PHE A 273 -3.24 -15.89 -11.31
CA PHE A 273 -4.31 -16.52 -10.54
C PHE A 273 -5.68 -15.93 -10.93
N VAL A 274 -6.77 -16.55 -10.50
CA VAL A 274 -8.13 -15.97 -10.66
C VAL A 274 -8.46 -15.18 -9.39
N PRO A 275 -8.69 -13.86 -9.45
CA PRO A 275 -8.93 -13.05 -8.24
C PRO A 275 -10.06 -13.58 -7.36
N ASN A 276 -11.19 -13.98 -7.94
CA ASN A 276 -12.33 -14.51 -7.20
C ASN A 276 -12.10 -15.85 -6.47
N ASP A 277 -10.96 -16.52 -6.67
CA ASP A 277 -10.60 -17.70 -5.87
C ASP A 277 -10.04 -17.30 -4.48
N TYR A 278 -9.78 -16.00 -4.27
CA TYR A 278 -9.21 -15.44 -3.05
C TYR A 278 -10.08 -14.30 -2.52
N GLU A 279 -10.31 -14.28 -1.20
CA GLU A 279 -11.17 -13.24 -0.60
C GLU A 279 -10.42 -11.92 -0.45
N VAL A 280 -9.15 -11.97 -0.05
CA VAL A 280 -8.29 -10.80 0.12
C VAL A 280 -6.87 -11.15 -0.25
N LEU A 281 -6.11 -10.13 -0.63
CA LEU A 281 -4.70 -10.20 -0.99
C LEU A 281 -3.89 -9.34 -0.03
N THR A 282 -2.69 -9.77 0.31
CA THR A 282 -1.74 -8.90 1.03
C THR A 282 -0.31 -9.22 0.63
N ILE A 283 0.63 -8.48 1.19
CA ILE A 283 2.05 -8.75 1.09
C ILE A 283 2.40 -9.82 2.11
N GLY A 284 3.11 -10.84 1.66
CA GLY A 284 3.71 -11.84 2.52
C GLY A 284 5.19 -11.95 2.24
N GLY A 285 5.80 -12.97 2.82
CA GLY A 285 7.18 -13.33 2.52
C GLY A 285 7.54 -14.69 3.08
N ASN A 286 8.83 -14.95 3.29
CA ASN A 286 9.32 -16.16 3.93
C ASN A 286 9.87 -15.83 5.32
N SER A 287 9.30 -16.45 6.35
CA SER A 287 9.92 -16.57 7.65
C SER A 287 10.91 -17.73 7.60
N ASP A 288 12.19 -17.42 7.77
CA ASP A 288 13.29 -18.38 7.92
C ASP A 288 13.59 -19.27 6.69
N VAL A 289 14.54 -18.82 5.88
CA VAL A 289 15.50 -19.72 5.24
C VAL A 289 16.90 -19.13 5.42
N LEU A 290 17.71 -19.75 6.27
CA LEU A 290 19.15 -19.78 6.06
C LEU A 290 19.36 -20.44 4.70
N GLU A 291 19.41 -19.67 3.61
CA GLU A 291 19.67 -20.24 2.28
C GLU A 291 21.07 -20.89 2.32
N THR A 292 21.10 -22.22 2.26
CA THR A 292 22.34 -22.95 1.99
C THR A 292 22.74 -22.65 0.56
N LEU A 293 23.83 -21.92 0.39
CA LEU A 293 24.38 -21.62 -0.92
C LEU A 293 25.18 -22.76 -1.51
N ASP A 294 25.03 -22.89 -2.83
CA ASP A 294 25.93 -23.66 -3.69
C ASP A 294 27.19 -22.90 -4.13
N ASN A 295 27.32 -21.58 -3.87
CA ASN A 295 28.36 -20.74 -4.50
C ASN A 295 29.25 -19.88 -3.56
N ILE A 296 28.97 -19.81 -2.26
CA ILE A 296 29.90 -19.23 -1.28
C ILE A 296 30.17 -20.27 -0.20
N THR A 297 31.43 -20.68 -0.08
CA THR A 297 31.90 -21.44 1.08
C THR A 297 32.02 -20.50 2.26
N LEU A 298 30.91 -20.30 2.97
CA LEU A 298 30.90 -19.67 4.27
C LEU A 298 31.28 -20.76 5.28
N ASP A 299 32.59 -20.89 5.48
CA ASP A 299 33.22 -21.87 6.35
C ASP A 299 33.40 -21.34 7.77
N ASN A 300 33.85 -22.21 8.67
CA ASN A 300 34.28 -21.77 9.99
C ASN A 300 35.72 -21.27 9.94
N PHE A 301 35.97 -20.11 10.54
CA PHE A 301 37.25 -19.42 10.41
C PHE A 301 38.18 -19.65 11.61
N TYR A 302 39.48 -19.55 11.37
CA TYR A 302 40.52 -19.55 12.40
C TYR A 302 41.36 -18.28 12.26
N MET A 303 41.48 -17.50 13.32
CA MET A 303 42.18 -16.20 13.33
C MET A 303 43.31 -16.16 14.34
N THR A 304 44.45 -15.62 13.92
CA THR A 304 45.66 -15.37 14.72
C THR A 304 46.16 -13.93 14.50
N PRO A 305 45.48 -12.90 15.04
CA PRO A 305 45.85 -11.50 14.80
C PRO A 305 47.15 -11.11 15.52
N ASN A 306 48.29 -11.47 14.93
CA ASN A 306 49.63 -11.30 15.50
C ASN A 306 50.52 -10.37 14.62
N GLY A 307 50.03 -9.96 13.46
CA GLY A 307 50.71 -9.07 12.52
C GLY A 307 51.76 -9.74 11.64
N ASP A 308 51.74 -11.07 11.51
CA ASP A 308 52.63 -11.83 10.62
C ASP A 308 52.11 -11.92 9.16
N GLY A 309 50.90 -11.42 8.90
CA GLY A 309 50.23 -11.43 7.60
C GLY A 309 49.38 -12.69 7.34
N VAL A 310 49.32 -13.63 8.27
CA VAL A 310 48.61 -14.91 8.14
C VAL A 310 47.45 -14.99 9.13
N ASN A 311 46.23 -15.13 8.62
CA ASN A 311 44.99 -15.19 9.41
C ASN A 311 44.82 -14.01 10.40
N ASP A 312 45.41 -12.87 10.07
CA ASP A 312 45.29 -11.64 10.88
C ASP A 312 43.87 -11.06 10.83
N TYR A 313 43.17 -11.28 9.71
CA TYR A 313 41.85 -10.74 9.44
C TYR A 313 40.84 -11.85 9.14
N LEU A 314 39.57 -11.60 9.44
CA LEU A 314 38.47 -12.43 8.95
C LEU A 314 38.25 -12.13 7.47
N VAL A 315 38.78 -12.98 6.60
CA VAL A 315 38.64 -12.87 5.15
C VAL A 315 37.48 -13.75 4.70
N ILE A 316 36.42 -13.14 4.18
CA ILE A 316 35.29 -13.83 3.56
C ILE A 316 35.48 -13.73 2.05
N ASP A 317 35.68 -14.89 1.40
CA ASP A 317 35.86 -14.97 -0.05
C ASP A 317 34.55 -14.62 -0.78
N GLY A 318 34.64 -13.84 -1.86
CA GLY A 318 33.49 -13.43 -2.66
C GLY A 318 32.67 -12.29 -2.07
N ILE A 319 33.10 -11.69 -0.95
CA ILE A 319 32.42 -10.56 -0.32
C ILE A 319 32.33 -9.32 -1.23
N GLU A 320 33.28 -9.18 -2.16
CA GLU A 320 33.29 -8.12 -3.18
C GLU A 320 32.09 -8.19 -4.14
N ASN A 321 31.43 -9.35 -4.24
CA ASN A 321 30.21 -9.51 -5.02
C ASN A 321 28.97 -8.94 -4.29
N SER A 322 29.11 -8.54 -3.02
CA SER A 322 28.06 -7.91 -2.23
C SER A 322 28.60 -6.69 -1.46
N PRO A 323 28.81 -5.54 -2.14
CA PRO A 323 29.34 -4.33 -1.51
C PRO A 323 28.42 -3.76 -0.41
N ASN A 324 27.10 -3.96 -0.52
CA ASN A 324 26.15 -3.60 0.53
C ASN A 324 25.93 -4.78 1.49
N ASN A 325 27.00 -5.27 2.15
CA ASN A 325 26.89 -6.34 3.13
C ASN A 325 26.86 -5.81 4.58
N THR A 326 26.52 -6.65 5.54
CA THR A 326 26.69 -6.37 6.98
C THR A 326 27.25 -7.58 7.71
N LEU A 327 28.38 -7.40 8.41
CA LEU A 327 28.98 -8.40 9.29
C LEU A 327 28.70 -8.05 10.76
N GLN A 328 28.21 -9.03 11.52
CA GLN A 328 28.05 -8.95 12.97
C GLN A 328 28.76 -10.13 13.63
N ILE A 329 29.49 -9.89 14.72
CA ILE A 329 30.20 -10.94 15.48
C ILE A 329 29.78 -10.89 16.93
N PHE A 330 29.57 -12.06 17.52
CA PHE A 330 29.10 -12.28 18.88
C PHE A 330 30.06 -13.20 19.63
N ASN A 331 30.24 -12.97 20.93
CA ASN A 331 30.95 -13.92 21.77
C ASN A 331 30.07 -15.13 22.12
N ARG A 332 30.64 -16.12 22.82
CA ARG A 332 29.93 -17.34 23.27
C ARG A 332 28.69 -17.11 24.16
N TYR A 333 28.49 -15.89 24.67
CA TYR A 333 27.32 -15.53 25.49
C TYR A 333 26.25 -14.78 24.67
N GLY A 334 26.40 -14.69 23.35
CA GLY A 334 25.50 -13.95 22.48
C GLY A 334 25.65 -12.43 22.54
N ILE A 335 26.72 -11.92 23.19
CA ILE A 335 26.98 -10.49 23.26
C ILE A 335 27.71 -10.07 22.00
N MET A 336 27.16 -9.09 21.26
CA MET A 336 27.80 -8.52 20.08
C MET A 336 29.12 -7.85 20.46
N VAL A 337 30.17 -8.14 19.70
CA VAL A 337 31.52 -7.62 19.87
C VAL A 337 32.03 -6.85 18.64
N PHE A 338 31.41 -7.07 17.48
CA PHE A 338 31.74 -6.33 16.28
C PHE A 338 30.51 -6.18 15.40
N SER A 339 30.37 -5.03 14.74
CA SER A 339 29.38 -4.80 13.70
C SER A 339 29.92 -3.83 12.66
N LYS A 340 29.81 -4.18 11.38
CA LYS A 340 30.25 -3.33 10.28
C LYS A 340 29.34 -3.50 9.07
N LYS A 341 28.83 -2.36 8.57
CA LYS A 341 28.22 -2.27 7.22
C LYS A 341 29.31 -2.12 6.18
N ASN A 342 29.08 -2.64 4.98
CA ASN A 342 30.03 -2.67 3.87
C ASN A 342 31.38 -3.26 4.32
N TYR A 343 31.32 -4.41 5.00
CA TYR A 343 32.52 -5.10 5.48
C TYR A 343 33.40 -5.51 4.30
N ASN A 344 34.70 -5.26 4.40
CA ASN A 344 35.67 -5.55 3.35
C ASN A 344 36.93 -6.23 3.91
N ASN A 345 36.74 -7.31 4.68
CA ASN A 345 37.82 -8.15 5.23
C ASN A 345 38.78 -7.42 6.18
N GLU A 346 38.23 -6.57 7.05
CA GLU A 346 39.01 -5.67 7.93
C GLU A 346 38.97 -6.04 9.43
N PHE A 347 38.22 -7.07 9.81
CA PHE A 347 38.10 -7.46 11.22
C PHE A 347 39.38 -8.16 11.67
N ASP A 348 40.08 -7.56 12.62
CA ASP A 348 41.39 -7.95 13.14
C ASP A 348 41.32 -8.51 14.58
N GLY A 349 40.12 -8.91 15.02
CA GLY A 349 39.92 -9.36 16.40
C GLY A 349 39.74 -8.24 17.43
N ILE A 350 39.58 -6.98 17.00
CA ILE A 350 39.30 -5.85 17.89
C ILE A 350 37.80 -5.53 17.92
N SER A 351 37.25 -5.36 19.14
CA SER A 351 35.87 -4.93 19.33
C SER A 351 35.65 -3.50 18.85
N ASN A 352 34.59 -3.25 18.07
CA ASN A 352 34.21 -1.89 17.63
C ASN A 352 32.88 -1.38 18.23
N VAL A 353 32.18 -2.22 18.99
CA VAL A 353 30.93 -1.89 19.68
C VAL A 353 31.19 -1.51 21.15
N GLY A 354 30.42 -0.58 21.69
CA GLY A 354 30.51 -0.17 23.10
C GLY A 354 29.55 -0.97 23.97
N GLY A 355 30.03 -1.51 25.09
CA GLY A 355 29.22 -2.31 26.02
C GLY A 355 30.05 -2.99 27.11
N VAL A 356 29.80 -4.27 27.35
CA VAL A 356 30.51 -5.11 28.37
C VAL A 356 32.00 -5.28 28.05
N ILE A 357 32.38 -5.15 26.78
CA ILE A 357 33.77 -5.09 26.32
C ILE A 357 34.05 -3.64 25.91
N SER A 358 35.19 -3.10 26.34
CA SER A 358 35.61 -1.76 25.94
C SER A 358 35.74 -1.67 24.42
N LYS A 359 35.20 -0.61 23.83
CA LYS A 359 35.44 -0.27 22.42
C LYS A 359 36.96 -0.17 22.18
N ASN A 360 37.44 -0.72 21.07
CA ASN A 360 38.86 -0.85 20.72
C ASN A 360 39.68 -1.77 21.65
N SER A 361 39.02 -2.68 22.38
CA SER A 361 39.70 -3.74 23.10
C SER A 361 39.91 -4.95 22.20
N GLY A 362 41.12 -5.52 22.23
CA GLY A 362 41.36 -6.85 21.68
C GLY A 362 40.45 -7.88 22.36
N LEU A 363 39.95 -8.82 21.55
CA LEU A 363 39.10 -9.91 22.01
C LEU A 363 39.95 -11.05 22.58
N SER A 364 39.45 -11.73 23.61
CA SER A 364 40.12 -12.88 24.21
C SER A 364 40.04 -14.10 23.32
N SER A 365 41.02 -15.01 23.42
CA SER A 365 40.97 -16.31 22.74
C SER A 365 39.67 -17.07 23.04
N GLY A 366 39.03 -17.62 22.01
CA GLY A 366 37.80 -18.37 22.14
C GLY A 366 36.99 -18.47 20.85
N ILE A 367 35.82 -19.10 20.97
CA ILE A 367 34.84 -19.21 19.88
C ILE A 367 33.94 -17.97 19.88
N TYR A 368 33.78 -17.42 18.70
CA TYR A 368 32.86 -16.35 18.36
C TYR A 368 31.92 -16.83 17.25
N TYR A 369 30.72 -16.29 17.21
CA TYR A 369 29.75 -16.55 16.15
C TYR A 369 29.66 -15.32 15.27
N TYR A 370 29.56 -15.49 13.97
CA TYR A 370 29.33 -14.38 13.05
C TYR A 370 28.03 -14.59 12.28
N ILE A 371 27.37 -13.48 11.99
CA ILE A 371 26.25 -13.39 11.06
C ILE A 371 26.70 -12.45 9.95
N ILE A 372 26.68 -12.94 8.71
CA ILE A 372 26.96 -12.15 7.51
C ILE A 372 25.70 -12.08 6.66
N THR A 373 25.32 -10.87 6.28
CA THR A 373 24.23 -10.61 5.32
C THR A 373 24.84 -10.01 4.06
N LEU A 374 24.73 -10.72 2.93
CA LEU A 374 25.20 -10.31 1.61
C LEU A 374 23.97 -9.97 0.74
N ASN A 375 23.59 -8.69 0.69
CA ASN A 375 22.32 -8.25 0.11
C ASN A 375 22.23 -8.49 -1.41
N GLU A 376 23.29 -8.28 -2.17
CA GLU A 376 23.30 -8.49 -3.62
C GLU A 376 23.17 -9.96 -4.02
N LEU A 377 23.47 -10.86 -3.09
CA LEU A 377 23.45 -12.30 -3.31
C LEU A 377 22.25 -12.98 -2.62
N ASN A 378 21.46 -12.22 -1.85
CA ASN A 378 20.35 -12.70 -1.01
C ASN A 378 20.79 -13.79 -0.01
N ILE A 379 21.92 -13.57 0.64
CA ILE A 379 22.52 -14.55 1.55
C ILE A 379 22.53 -14.01 2.95
N LYS A 380 21.96 -14.77 3.88
CA LYS A 380 22.19 -14.60 5.30
C LYS A 380 22.74 -15.89 5.86
N HIS A 381 23.92 -15.81 6.45
CA HIS A 381 24.63 -16.99 6.95
C HIS A 381 25.12 -16.76 8.37
N GLN A 382 25.02 -17.82 9.17
CA GLN A 382 25.59 -17.89 10.50
C GLN A 382 26.70 -18.96 10.53
N GLY A 383 27.89 -18.56 10.95
CA GLY A 383 29.01 -19.47 11.18
C GLY A 383 29.72 -19.18 12.50
N TYR A 384 30.84 -19.86 12.74
CA TYR A 384 31.71 -19.55 13.88
C TYR A 384 33.15 -19.29 13.45
N LEU A 385 33.86 -18.53 14.26
CA LEU A 385 35.30 -18.36 14.16
C LEU A 385 35.97 -18.65 15.49
N TYR A 386 37.14 -19.27 15.45
CA TYR A 386 38.02 -19.40 16.60
C TYR A 386 39.11 -18.34 16.51
N LEU A 387 39.17 -17.47 17.52
CA LEU A 387 40.19 -16.44 17.65
C LEU A 387 41.20 -16.88 18.70
N THR A 388 42.50 -16.74 18.40
CA THR A 388 43.57 -16.96 19.37
C THR A 388 44.57 -15.81 19.38
N THR A 389 45.06 -15.48 20.57
CA THR A 389 46.10 -14.48 20.79
C THR A 389 47.48 -15.10 21.04
N TYR A 390 47.63 -16.42 20.89
CA TYR A 390 48.89 -17.13 21.10
C TYR A 390 49.77 -17.09 19.85
N GLN A 391 51.04 -16.69 20.02
CA GLN A 391 52.09 -16.90 19.03
C GLN A 391 52.59 -18.35 19.14
N GLU A 392 52.46 -19.16 18.09
CA GLU A 392 53.30 -20.35 17.96
C GLU A 392 54.74 -19.85 17.72
N ASN A 393 55.63 -20.12 18.66
CA ASN A 393 57.06 -19.81 18.57
C ASN A 393 57.80 -20.79 17.66
#